data_AF-A0A074LUN4-F1
#
_entry.id   AF-A0A074LUN4-F1
#
_cell.length_a   1.000
_cell.length_b   1.000
_cell.length_c   1.000
_cell.angle_alpha   90.00
_cell.angle_beta   90.00
_cell.angle_gamma   90.00
#
_symmetry.space_group_name_H-M   'P 1'
#
loop_
_entity.id
_entity.type
_entity.pdbx_description
1 polymer ?
#
loop_
_entity_poly.entity_id
_entity_poly.type
_entity_poly.pdbx_seq_one_letter_code
_entity_poly.pdbx_strand_id
1 'polypeptide(L)'
;MNFKRIALSGCLTAGLLLSGIPWNTAAFADTTLSLQQQGSGLTASGVYTKNGLALGGTPVFLSVRDSSGRLYYANQALTDNNGRYQFQWSMPDLAANGVYSAEVHIEGDVEISTFSYTSRGNQSDIILPVGDGAYRFTGELNSGAKQAVVYDAATGLSYVTPVGNSVQVTIDANKAKSQLYGSQSGTTYLTLSIPTKTDKNTVTVPGDVIRQLSATAGTNAHLLVAASVGSFDLPLAAVPGVLLDNVKTNSDGALVFTINRVDTTRSNSLSGEYQALGTSPLLLPVEFGVSAVYKGQSLPITDFGNNFVRCSIDLTGAKLTSGSVTSAQFLQPQSGHLVPTPSSLFRDTVGHGKLVIARTGPGLYVPIQNQKSFDDTTYTAIKPRIHELAAKAIVSGKSATTFDPFGPITRAEFSTLMVRALGLSDKQGSSNFYDVPRGQWFTDYVNIGSSLGLIAGYTPNQFSPEDPITREQMAALLARSLSYVQTRPYVDTTRVLGNIADAPSVSGWARDDVALAIQTGIMPNSGLIEPQRNATRAESADMLYNFLNYLKFL
;
A
#
# COMPACT_ATOMS: atom_id res chain seq x y z
N MET A 1 -57.11 -16.90 44.50
CA MET A 1 -56.35 -17.82 45.37
C MET A 1 -54.89 -17.37 45.30
N ASN A 2 -54.39 -16.62 46.30
CA ASN A 2 -53.75 -17.13 47.53
C ASN A 2 -52.35 -17.72 47.21
N PHE A 3 -51.20 -17.25 47.69
CA PHE A 3 -50.78 -16.56 48.93
C PHE A 3 -49.40 -15.88 48.69
N LYS A 4 -49.13 -14.61 49.08
CA LYS A 4 -48.44 -14.14 50.33
C LYS A 4 -46.94 -14.57 50.41
N ARG A 5 -45.94 -13.77 50.85
CA ARG A 5 -45.83 -12.59 51.74
C ARG A 5 -44.33 -12.17 51.86
N ILE A 6 -43.97 -10.86 51.90
CA ILE A 6 -43.46 -10.02 53.04
C ILE A 6 -41.98 -10.28 53.44
N ALA A 7 -41.06 -9.32 53.68
CA ALA A 7 -41.06 -7.99 54.38
C ALA A 7 -40.01 -7.01 53.76
N LEU A 8 -40.18 -5.67 53.67
CA LEU A 8 -40.23 -4.59 54.70
C LEU A 8 -38.90 -4.45 55.49
N SER A 9 -38.24 -3.30 55.71
CA SER A 9 -38.61 -1.86 55.89
C SER A 9 -37.33 -0.98 55.68
N GLY A 10 -37.33 0.35 55.55
CA GLY A 10 -38.29 1.35 56.01
C GLY A 10 -38.06 2.77 55.44
N CYS A 11 -39.10 3.59 55.65
CA CYS A 11 -39.22 5.02 55.33
C CYS A 11 -38.55 5.92 56.38
N LEU A 12 -38.14 7.13 55.98
CA LEU A 12 -38.46 8.39 56.68
C LEU A 12 -38.26 9.63 55.77
N THR A 13 -39.40 10.21 55.42
CA THR A 13 -39.77 11.63 55.12
C THR A 13 -38.73 12.76 55.25
N ALA A 14 -38.70 13.69 54.26
CA ALA A 14 -39.27 15.05 54.37
C ALA A 14 -38.97 15.99 53.15
N GLY A 15 -39.99 16.72 52.68
CA GLY A 15 -39.90 18.03 51.99
C GLY A 15 -39.99 18.05 50.45
N LEU A 16 -41.17 18.24 49.82
CA LEU A 16 -41.75 19.52 49.32
C LEU A 16 -41.00 20.06 48.07
N LEU A 17 -41.56 20.22 46.85
CA LEU A 17 -42.91 20.49 46.33
C LEU A 17 -43.03 19.90 44.90
N LEU A 18 -44.18 19.31 44.57
CA LEU A 18 -44.58 18.95 43.20
C LEU A 18 -45.95 19.58 42.91
N SER A 19 -45.99 20.50 41.95
CA SER A 19 -47.18 20.77 41.14
C SER A 19 -46.76 20.64 39.68
N GLY A 20 -47.48 19.78 38.96
CA GLY A 20 -47.04 19.15 37.71
C GLY A 20 -46.87 20.08 36.51
N ILE A 21 -45.94 19.68 35.65
CA ILE A 21 -45.86 20.06 34.24
C ILE A 21 -46.04 18.75 33.44
N PRO A 22 -46.79 18.74 32.33
CA PRO A 22 -47.28 17.52 31.70
C PRO A 22 -46.16 16.72 31.06
N TRP A 23 -46.25 15.39 31.17
CA TRP A 23 -45.41 14.45 30.43
C TRP A 23 -45.77 14.51 28.95
N ASN A 24 -44.96 15.24 28.17
CA ASN A 24 -44.80 14.96 26.76
C ASN A 24 -43.46 15.51 26.27
N THR A 25 -42.42 14.68 26.30
CA THR A 25 -41.26 14.88 25.43
C THR A 25 -40.85 13.51 24.90
N ALA A 26 -41.13 13.29 23.61
CA ALA A 26 -40.38 12.34 22.83
C ALA A 26 -38.89 12.59 23.09
N ALA A 27 -38.12 11.52 23.32
CA ALA A 27 -36.69 11.62 23.46
C ALA A 27 -36.11 12.16 22.15
N PHE A 28 -35.73 13.43 22.11
CA PHE A 28 -35.03 13.99 20.96
C PHE A 28 -33.57 13.51 21.03
N ALA A 29 -33.24 12.55 20.17
CA ALA A 29 -31.87 12.38 19.75
C ALA A 29 -31.51 13.57 18.85
N ASP A 30 -30.31 14.11 19.02
CA ASP A 30 -29.78 15.20 18.19
C ASP A 30 -28.44 14.71 17.62
N THR A 31 -28.48 14.35 16.35
CA THR A 31 -27.33 13.93 15.56
C THR A 31 -26.96 15.07 14.62
N THR A 32 -25.68 15.40 14.52
CA THR A 32 -25.21 16.45 13.62
C THR A 32 -24.27 15.86 12.59
N LEU A 33 -24.44 16.21 11.31
CA LEU A 33 -23.52 15.79 10.25
C LEU A 33 -22.91 17.03 9.58
N SER A 34 -21.58 17.12 9.65
CA SER A 34 -20.79 18.09 8.90
C SER A 34 -19.88 17.36 7.92
N LEU A 35 -19.85 17.84 6.69
CA LEU A 35 -18.91 17.37 5.68
C LEU A 35 -17.82 18.41 5.47
N GLN A 36 -16.58 17.96 5.51
CA GLN A 36 -15.41 18.75 5.14
C GLN A 36 -14.66 18.02 4.03
N GLN A 37 -14.49 18.69 2.90
CA GLN A 37 -13.65 18.19 1.84
C GLN A 37 -12.22 18.69 2.07
N GLN A 38 -11.29 17.76 2.25
CA GLN A 38 -9.86 18.05 2.39
C GLN A 38 -9.09 17.26 1.34
N GLY A 39 -8.84 17.93 0.22
CA GLY A 39 -8.26 17.30 -0.94
C GLY A 39 -9.15 16.23 -1.57
N SER A 40 -8.63 15.01 -1.81
CA SER A 40 -9.42 13.86 -2.32
C SER A 40 -10.18 13.14 -1.20
N GLY A 41 -9.85 13.46 0.05
CA GLY A 41 -10.49 12.96 1.24
C GLY A 41 -11.72 13.79 1.59
N LEU A 42 -12.79 13.11 1.93
CA LEU A 42 -13.98 13.64 2.55
C LEU A 42 -13.97 13.20 4.01
N THR A 43 -14.23 14.16 4.89
CA THR A 43 -14.43 13.92 6.31
C THR A 43 -15.91 14.15 6.62
N ALA A 44 -16.57 13.15 7.19
CA ALA A 44 -17.85 13.33 7.84
C ALA A 44 -17.61 13.34 9.34
N SER A 45 -18.03 14.40 10.02
CA SER A 45 -17.90 14.50 11.47
C SER A 45 -19.15 15.05 12.10
N GLY A 46 -19.39 14.65 13.35
CA GLY A 46 -20.64 14.94 14.02
C GLY A 46 -20.60 14.69 15.51
N VAL A 47 -21.68 15.06 16.15
CA VAL A 47 -21.97 14.79 17.56
C VAL A 47 -23.34 14.13 17.63
N TYR A 48 -23.42 13.05 18.41
CA TYR A 48 -24.67 12.42 18.83
C TYR A 48 -24.93 12.73 20.30
N THR A 49 -26.12 13.25 20.58
CA THR A 49 -26.63 13.36 21.94
C THR A 49 -28.01 12.72 22.05
N LYS A 50 -28.28 12.10 23.20
CA LYS A 50 -29.60 11.51 23.51
C LYS A 50 -30.15 12.21 24.73
N ASN A 51 -31.27 12.92 24.59
CA ASN A 51 -31.82 13.77 25.65
C ASN A 51 -30.82 14.83 26.17
N GLY A 52 -29.98 15.38 25.28
CA GLY A 52 -28.95 16.36 25.63
C GLY A 52 -27.70 15.79 26.32
N LEU A 53 -27.60 14.46 26.46
CA LEU A 53 -26.42 13.80 27.01
C LEU A 53 -25.58 13.18 25.88
N ALA A 54 -24.29 13.51 25.85
CA ALA A 54 -23.30 12.84 25.03
C ALA A 54 -23.09 11.40 25.50
N LEU A 55 -23.11 10.45 24.56
CA LEU A 55 -22.93 9.02 24.86
C LEU A 55 -21.72 8.49 24.10
N GLY A 56 -20.77 7.88 24.82
CA GLY A 56 -19.61 7.19 24.23
C GLY A 56 -19.86 5.71 24.00
N GLY A 57 -19.24 5.17 22.95
CA GLY A 57 -19.37 3.76 22.57
C GLY A 57 -20.62 3.44 21.73
N THR A 58 -21.36 4.44 21.26
CA THR A 58 -22.54 4.23 20.42
C THR A 58 -22.13 3.99 18.97
N PRO A 59 -22.58 2.91 18.31
CA PRO A 59 -22.33 2.66 16.89
C PRO A 59 -22.95 3.72 15.97
N VAL A 60 -22.12 4.27 15.09
CA VAL A 60 -22.50 5.19 14.02
C VAL A 60 -22.16 4.53 12.69
N PHE A 61 -23.08 4.52 11.73
CA PHE A 61 -22.85 3.97 10.39
C PHE A 61 -22.88 5.09 9.36
N LEU A 62 -21.84 5.20 8.54
CA LEU A 62 -21.82 6.08 7.38
C LEU A 62 -22.06 5.26 6.12
N SER A 63 -22.95 5.71 5.24
CA SER A 63 -23.08 5.22 3.88
C SER A 63 -23.00 6.38 2.88
N VAL A 64 -22.38 6.16 1.72
CA VAL A 64 -22.24 7.17 0.66
C VAL A 64 -22.86 6.63 -0.62
N ARG A 65 -23.83 7.34 -1.18
CA ARG A 65 -24.61 6.90 -2.35
C ARG A 65 -24.65 7.96 -3.44
N ASP A 66 -24.81 7.53 -4.68
CA ASP A 66 -25.15 8.44 -5.79
C ASP A 66 -26.66 8.75 -5.84
N SER A 67 -27.07 9.58 -6.80
CA SER A 67 -28.47 9.95 -7.02
C SER A 67 -29.38 8.78 -7.45
N SER A 68 -28.81 7.65 -7.86
CA SER A 68 -29.56 6.43 -8.19
C SER A 68 -29.70 5.46 -7.00
N GLY A 69 -29.09 5.80 -5.86
CA GLY A 69 -29.08 4.97 -4.65
C GLY A 69 -27.96 3.92 -4.61
N ARG A 70 -27.06 3.90 -5.60
CA ARG A 70 -25.91 2.99 -5.64
C ARG A 70 -24.93 3.34 -4.54
N LEU A 71 -24.47 2.33 -3.81
CA LEU A 71 -23.51 2.48 -2.70
C LEU A 71 -22.06 2.58 -3.21
N TYR A 72 -21.33 3.59 -2.74
CA TYR A 72 -19.93 3.87 -3.08
C TYR A 72 -18.96 3.70 -1.89
N TYR A 73 -19.45 3.94 -0.68
CA TYR A 73 -18.68 3.76 0.55
C TYR A 73 -19.61 3.41 1.70
N ALA A 74 -19.16 2.55 2.61
CA ALA A 74 -19.84 2.33 3.88
C ALA A 74 -18.82 1.98 4.96
N ASN A 75 -19.01 2.52 6.17
CA ASN A 75 -18.15 2.22 7.32
C ASN A 75 -18.90 2.42 8.64
N GLN A 76 -18.35 1.90 9.73
CA GLN A 76 -18.89 2.03 11.08
C GLN A 76 -17.82 2.60 12.02
N ALA A 77 -18.22 3.52 12.90
CA ALA A 77 -17.40 4.05 13.98
C ALA A 77 -18.17 4.02 15.31
N LEU A 78 -17.47 4.22 16.42
CA LEU A 78 -18.08 4.44 17.73
C LEU A 78 -17.93 5.91 18.12
N THR A 79 -18.93 6.45 18.82
CA THR A 79 -18.81 7.78 19.44
C THR A 79 -17.76 7.80 20.55
N ASP A 80 -17.06 8.92 20.72
CA ASP A 80 -16.18 9.16 21.87
C ASP A 80 -16.98 9.51 23.14
N ASN A 81 -16.30 9.69 24.28
CA ASN A 81 -16.94 10.01 25.56
C ASN A 81 -17.73 11.34 25.55
N ASN A 82 -17.55 12.18 24.52
CA ASN A 82 -18.27 13.43 24.30
C ASN A 82 -19.29 13.30 23.17
N GLY A 83 -19.66 12.08 22.76
CA GLY A 83 -20.65 11.82 21.73
C GLY A 83 -20.17 12.09 20.30
N ARG A 84 -18.89 12.40 20.10
CA ARG A 84 -18.36 12.80 18.79
C ARG A 84 -18.00 11.59 17.94
N TYR A 85 -18.20 11.71 16.63
CA TYR A 85 -17.79 10.70 15.65
C TYR A 85 -17.16 11.35 14.43
N GLN A 86 -16.32 10.57 13.73
CA GLN A 86 -15.66 11.01 12.51
C GLN A 86 -15.41 9.84 11.57
N PHE A 87 -15.60 10.07 10.28
CA PHE A 87 -15.27 9.18 9.19
C PHE A 87 -14.40 9.93 8.18
N GLN A 88 -13.42 9.25 7.62
CA GLN A 88 -12.58 9.76 6.54
C GLN A 88 -12.58 8.76 5.40
N TRP A 89 -12.85 9.22 4.18
CA TRP A 89 -12.85 8.39 2.98
C TRP A 89 -12.44 9.17 1.75
N SER A 90 -12.13 8.47 0.66
CA SER A 90 -11.94 9.06 -0.67
C SER A 90 -12.92 8.43 -1.65
N MET A 91 -13.39 9.21 -2.62
CA MET A 91 -14.26 8.68 -3.68
C MET A 91 -13.46 7.75 -4.62
N PRO A 92 -14.00 6.59 -5.02
CA PRO A 92 -13.33 5.69 -5.96
C PRO A 92 -13.00 6.36 -7.30
N ASP A 93 -11.91 5.95 -7.96
CA ASP A 93 -11.47 6.55 -9.24
C ASP A 93 -12.50 6.38 -10.38
N LEU A 94 -13.39 5.40 -10.26
CA LEU A 94 -14.49 5.13 -11.21
C LEU A 94 -15.79 5.86 -10.86
N ALA A 95 -15.83 6.67 -9.80
CA ALA A 95 -16.99 7.46 -9.45
C ALA A 95 -17.25 8.52 -10.54
N ALA A 96 -18.49 8.62 -11.00
CA ALA A 96 -18.87 9.61 -12.01
C ALA A 96 -18.96 11.01 -11.40
N ASN A 97 -18.77 12.05 -12.22
CA ASN A 97 -19.08 13.42 -11.81
C ASN A 97 -20.56 13.50 -11.43
N GLY A 98 -20.87 14.04 -10.26
CA GLY A 98 -22.23 14.11 -9.79
C GLY A 98 -22.35 14.50 -8.33
N VAL A 99 -23.60 14.56 -7.86
CA VAL A 99 -23.92 14.80 -6.46
C VAL A 99 -24.09 13.46 -5.76
N TYR A 100 -23.48 13.35 -4.59
CA TYR A 100 -23.53 12.18 -3.72
C TYR A 100 -24.15 12.57 -2.38
N SER A 101 -24.76 11.60 -1.70
CA SER A 101 -25.28 11.72 -0.34
C SER A 101 -24.38 10.95 0.61
N ALA A 102 -24.04 11.57 1.74
CA ALA A 102 -23.45 10.92 2.90
C ALA A 102 -24.55 10.81 3.97
N GLU A 103 -24.90 9.58 4.33
CA GLU A 103 -25.99 9.25 5.26
C GLU A 103 -25.38 8.64 6.52
N VAL A 104 -25.58 9.29 7.67
CA VAL A 104 -25.20 8.78 8.98
C VAL A 104 -26.41 8.20 9.68
N HIS A 105 -26.32 6.93 10.10
CA HIS A 105 -27.35 6.24 10.87
C HIS A 105 -26.85 5.91 12.28
N ILE A 106 -27.61 6.31 13.30
CA ILE A 106 -27.32 6.01 14.71
C ILE A 106 -28.62 5.82 15.50
N GLU A 107 -28.79 4.65 16.13
CA GLU A 107 -29.95 4.31 16.99
C GLU A 107 -31.35 4.67 16.43
N GLY A 108 -31.52 4.64 15.10
CA GLY A 108 -32.78 4.96 14.42
C GLY A 108 -32.88 6.41 13.91
N ASP A 109 -31.91 7.26 14.24
CA ASP A 109 -31.74 8.59 13.69
C ASP A 109 -30.95 8.54 12.36
N VAL A 110 -31.27 9.46 11.43
CA VAL A 110 -30.64 9.52 10.10
C VAL A 110 -30.35 10.95 9.71
N GLU A 111 -29.07 11.27 9.56
CA GLU A 111 -28.61 12.57 9.08
C GLU A 111 -27.99 12.45 7.70
N ILE A 112 -28.39 13.34 6.79
CA ILE A 112 -27.99 13.30 5.39
C ILE A 112 -27.35 14.63 5.01
N SER A 113 -26.15 14.56 4.46
CA SER A 113 -25.49 15.72 3.85
C SER A 113 -25.05 15.37 2.43
N THR A 114 -25.34 16.25 1.49
CA THR A 114 -24.94 16.08 0.09
C THR A 114 -23.61 16.77 -0.19
N PHE A 115 -22.83 16.22 -1.12
CA PHE A 115 -21.63 16.87 -1.64
C PHE A 115 -21.52 16.63 -3.14
N SER A 116 -20.93 17.60 -3.85
CA SER A 116 -20.60 17.45 -5.26
C SER A 116 -19.24 16.82 -5.41
N TYR A 117 -19.15 15.79 -6.24
CA TYR A 117 -17.90 15.17 -6.64
C TYR A 117 -17.70 15.35 -8.14
N THR A 118 -16.53 15.86 -8.50
CA THR A 118 -16.08 15.93 -9.88
C THR A 118 -14.88 15.00 -10.00
N SER A 119 -15.09 13.85 -10.63
CA SER A 119 -14.02 13.00 -11.16
C SER A 119 -13.15 13.81 -12.11
N ARG A 120 -11.85 13.58 -12.04
CA ARG A 120 -10.85 14.41 -12.72
C ARG A 120 -10.79 14.04 -14.20
N GLY A 121 -11.68 14.60 -15.01
CA GLY A 121 -11.39 14.85 -16.41
C GLY A 121 -10.15 15.77 -16.51
N ASN A 122 -9.10 15.29 -17.18
CA ASN A 122 -7.83 15.97 -17.48
C ASN A 122 -7.39 17.04 -16.47
N GLN A 123 -6.71 16.62 -15.40
CA GLN A 123 -5.76 17.52 -14.75
C GLN A 123 -4.71 17.99 -15.77
N SER A 124 -4.10 19.15 -15.54
CA SER A 124 -2.88 19.52 -16.25
C SER A 124 -1.90 18.35 -16.24
N ASP A 125 -1.36 18.02 -17.41
CA ASP A 125 -0.32 16.99 -17.57
C ASP A 125 0.86 17.21 -16.59
N ILE A 126 1.11 18.46 -16.20
CA ILE A 126 2.18 18.86 -15.29
C ILE A 126 1.80 18.57 -13.83
N ILE A 127 2.68 17.86 -13.13
CA ILE A 127 2.65 17.72 -11.66
C ILE A 127 3.12 19.03 -11.02
N LEU A 128 2.28 19.62 -10.19
CA LEU A 128 2.58 20.89 -9.52
C LEU A 128 3.67 20.70 -8.45
N PRO A 129 4.43 21.77 -8.12
CA PRO A 129 5.37 21.74 -7.02
C PRO A 129 4.69 21.78 -5.67
N VAL A 130 5.16 20.93 -4.77
CA VAL A 130 4.80 20.95 -3.34
C VAL A 130 5.23 22.29 -2.73
N GLY A 131 4.27 23.02 -2.14
CA GLY A 131 4.56 24.22 -1.36
C GLY A 131 5.58 23.93 -0.25
N ASP A 132 6.42 24.92 0.08
CA ASP A 132 7.44 24.76 1.11
C ASP A 132 6.77 24.65 2.50
N GLY A 133 6.71 23.44 3.06
CA GLY A 133 6.01 23.19 4.33
C GLY A 133 6.34 21.84 4.99
N ALA A 134 5.91 21.72 6.26
CA ALA A 134 6.28 20.68 7.23
C ALA A 134 5.89 19.23 6.90
N TYR A 135 5.07 19.04 5.88
CA TYR A 135 4.51 17.74 5.51
C TYR A 135 4.53 17.57 4.00
N ARG A 136 5.72 17.31 3.46
CA ARG A 136 5.84 16.84 2.09
C ARG A 136 5.40 15.37 2.05
N PHE A 137 4.10 15.17 1.84
CA PHE A 137 3.50 13.91 1.38
C PHE A 137 3.97 12.64 2.10
N THR A 138 3.37 12.29 3.22
CA THR A 138 3.65 11.01 3.91
C THR A 138 2.46 10.08 4.03
N GLY A 139 1.24 10.60 3.82
CA GLY A 139 -0.02 9.86 3.99
C GLY A 139 -0.13 8.59 3.16
N GLU A 140 0.51 8.57 1.98
CA GLU A 140 0.44 7.47 1.02
C GLU A 140 1.33 6.30 1.41
N LEU A 141 2.46 6.60 2.06
CA LEU A 141 3.40 5.57 2.51
C LEU A 141 2.90 4.93 3.82
N ASN A 142 2.36 5.76 4.72
CA ASN A 142 1.95 5.35 6.07
C ASN A 142 0.45 5.04 6.21
N SER A 143 -0.35 5.16 5.14
CA SER A 143 -1.81 4.90 5.15
C SER A 143 -2.58 5.64 6.25
N GLY A 144 -2.15 6.87 6.61
CA GLY A 144 -2.78 7.67 7.65
C GLY A 144 -2.43 7.25 9.09
N ALA A 145 -1.39 6.45 9.28
CA ALA A 145 -0.93 6.06 10.61
C ALA A 145 -0.49 7.26 11.46
N LYS A 146 -0.63 7.12 12.78
CA LYS A 146 -0.20 8.15 13.75
C LYS A 146 1.33 8.27 13.74
N GLN A 147 1.79 9.51 13.71
CA GLN A 147 3.21 9.85 13.52
C GLN A 147 3.67 10.93 14.50
N ALA A 148 4.87 10.75 15.04
CA ALA A 148 5.66 11.83 15.63
C ALA A 148 6.51 12.45 14.53
N VAL A 149 6.59 13.77 14.45
CA VAL A 149 7.21 14.47 13.31
C VAL A 149 8.33 15.41 13.75
N VAL A 150 9.44 15.32 13.03
CA VAL A 150 10.64 16.14 13.19
C VAL A 150 10.93 16.79 11.83
N TYR A 151 11.05 18.11 11.79
CA TYR A 151 11.03 18.89 10.55
C TYR A 151 12.17 19.91 10.39
N ASP A 152 12.66 20.49 11.48
CA ASP A 152 13.59 21.62 11.45
C ASP A 152 14.35 21.71 12.77
N ALA A 153 15.21 22.71 12.92
CA ALA A 153 15.97 22.91 14.14
C ALA A 153 15.09 23.16 15.38
N ALA A 154 13.87 23.68 15.22
CA ALA A 154 12.94 23.85 16.32
C ALA A 154 12.39 22.50 16.80
N THR A 155 12.07 21.61 15.85
CA THR A 155 11.44 20.30 16.10
C THR A 155 12.44 19.14 16.27
N GLY A 156 13.70 19.28 15.82
CA GLY A 156 14.78 18.32 16.09
C GLY A 156 15.76 17.98 14.96
N LEU A 157 15.87 18.73 13.86
CA LEU A 157 16.89 18.51 12.81
C LEU A 157 18.07 19.47 12.97
N SER A 158 19.30 18.94 12.93
CA SER A 158 20.53 19.72 12.84
C SER A 158 21.16 19.55 11.45
N TYR A 159 21.35 20.67 10.75
CA TYR A 159 21.93 20.69 9.42
C TYR A 159 23.41 21.01 9.50
N VAL A 160 24.21 20.27 8.75
CA VAL A 160 25.50 20.80 8.28
C VAL A 160 25.19 21.65 7.06
N THR A 161 25.76 22.87 6.98
CA THR A 161 25.57 23.81 5.87
C THR A 161 25.59 23.07 4.53
N PRO A 162 24.58 23.23 3.66
CA PRO A 162 24.56 22.58 2.37
C PRO A 162 25.86 22.85 1.60
N VAL A 163 26.56 21.80 1.21
CA VAL A 163 27.75 21.92 0.37
C VAL A 163 27.31 21.64 -1.07
N GLY A 164 27.10 22.72 -1.83
CA GLY A 164 26.52 22.63 -3.17
C GLY A 164 25.08 22.10 -3.13
N ASN A 165 24.79 21.06 -3.93
CA ASN A 165 23.45 20.46 -4.05
C ASN A 165 23.25 19.24 -3.13
N SER A 166 23.86 19.28 -1.94
CA SER A 166 23.86 18.20 -0.96
C SER A 166 23.59 18.71 0.44
N VAL A 167 22.81 17.96 1.21
CA VAL A 167 22.57 18.21 2.64
C VAL A 167 22.91 16.98 3.47
N GLN A 168 23.55 17.21 4.62
CA GLN A 168 23.74 16.24 5.67
C GLN A 168 22.90 16.67 6.87
N VAL A 169 21.99 15.80 7.30
CA VAL A 169 21.08 16.04 8.40
C VAL A 169 21.38 15.05 9.51
N THR A 170 21.62 15.56 10.71
CA THR A 170 21.70 14.76 11.93
C THR A 170 20.53 15.12 12.82
N ILE A 171 19.83 14.12 13.35
CA ILE A 171 18.73 14.36 14.27
C ILE A 171 19.27 14.75 15.65
N ASP A 172 18.71 15.81 16.23
CA ASP A 172 18.83 16.10 17.66
C ASP A 172 18.04 15.04 18.45
N ALA A 173 18.79 14.11 19.05
CA ALA A 173 18.22 12.97 19.75
C ALA A 173 17.26 13.38 20.88
N ASN A 174 17.55 14.46 21.60
CA ASN A 174 16.71 14.88 22.73
C ASN A 174 15.36 15.41 22.25
N LYS A 175 15.36 16.22 21.20
CA LYS A 175 14.13 16.73 20.60
C LYS A 175 13.29 15.64 19.95
N ALA A 176 13.91 14.73 19.20
CA ALA A 176 13.20 13.60 18.58
C ALA A 176 12.58 12.66 19.62
N LYS A 177 13.30 12.34 20.70
CA LYS A 177 12.73 11.56 21.82
C LYS A 177 11.57 12.31 22.48
N SER A 178 11.68 13.63 22.67
CA SER A 178 10.58 14.46 23.20
C SER A 178 9.32 14.38 22.30
N GLN A 179 9.48 14.45 20.98
CA GLN A 179 8.37 14.27 20.04
C GLN A 179 7.72 12.89 20.17
N LEU A 180 8.52 11.83 20.36
CA LEU A 180 8.00 10.47 20.58
C LEU A 180 7.28 10.32 21.92
N TYR A 181 7.79 10.93 23.01
CA TYR A 181 7.13 10.89 24.31
C TYR A 181 5.82 11.68 24.35
N GLY A 182 5.77 12.82 23.67
CA GLY A 182 4.56 13.64 23.53
C GLY A 182 3.58 13.12 22.49
N SER A 183 3.90 12.03 21.80
CA SER A 183 3.08 11.50 20.72
C SER A 183 1.81 10.82 21.24
N GLN A 184 0.78 10.77 20.40
CA GLN A 184 -0.48 10.13 20.75
C GLN A 184 -0.30 8.60 20.91
N SER A 185 -1.12 7.98 21.76
CA SER A 185 -1.15 6.52 21.87
C SER A 185 -1.45 5.86 20.51
N GLY A 186 -0.67 4.82 20.18
CA GLY A 186 -0.70 4.15 18.89
C GLY A 186 0.19 4.81 17.81
N THR A 187 1.06 5.75 18.16
CA THR A 187 2.08 6.29 17.23
C THR A 187 3.05 5.18 16.84
N THR A 188 3.12 4.93 15.54
CA THR A 188 3.98 3.89 14.94
C THR A 188 5.11 4.47 14.10
N TYR A 189 5.00 5.73 13.68
CA TYR A 189 5.95 6.40 12.82
C TYR A 189 6.75 7.48 13.54
N LEU A 190 8.06 7.53 13.27
CA LEU A 190 8.86 8.75 13.38
C LEU A 190 9.15 9.27 11.98
N THR A 191 8.60 10.44 11.65
CA THR A 191 8.77 11.10 10.36
C THR A 191 9.80 12.21 10.46
N LEU A 192 10.77 12.17 9.54
CA LEU A 192 11.85 13.14 9.40
C LEU A 192 11.64 13.88 8.08
N SER A 193 11.08 15.08 8.14
CA SER A 193 10.81 15.88 6.95
C SER A 193 11.93 16.90 6.75
N ILE A 194 12.62 16.80 5.62
CA ILE A 194 13.77 17.65 5.26
C ILE A 194 13.25 18.85 4.46
N PRO A 195 13.40 20.09 4.96
CA PRO A 195 12.85 21.30 4.35
C PRO A 195 13.70 21.83 3.16
N THR A 196 14.84 21.21 2.86
CA THR A 196 15.71 21.65 1.76
C THR A 196 15.21 21.19 0.40
N LYS A 197 15.66 21.86 -0.67
CA LYS A 197 15.45 21.48 -2.08
C LYS A 197 16.76 20.98 -2.69
N THR A 198 17.35 19.98 -2.06
CA THR A 198 18.65 19.41 -2.45
C THR A 198 18.46 18.08 -3.15
N ASP A 199 19.23 17.85 -4.21
CA ASP A 199 19.17 16.58 -4.94
C ASP A 199 19.83 15.44 -4.17
N LYS A 200 20.82 15.73 -3.32
CA LYS A 200 21.51 14.74 -2.50
C LYS A 200 21.20 14.94 -1.03
N ASN A 201 20.69 13.92 -0.37
CA ASN A 201 20.23 14.00 1.01
C ASN A 201 20.78 12.81 1.79
N THR A 202 21.46 13.09 2.89
CA THR A 202 21.87 12.06 3.86
C THR A 202 21.31 12.39 5.23
N VAL A 203 20.66 11.42 5.86
CA VAL A 203 20.00 11.59 7.16
C VAL A 203 20.52 10.56 8.14
N THR A 204 21.11 11.02 9.24
CA THR A 204 21.62 10.19 10.33
C THR A 204 20.63 10.18 11.48
N VAL A 205 20.09 9.00 11.76
CA VAL A 205 19.16 8.71 12.87
C VAL A 205 19.95 8.03 14.00
N PRO A 206 20.20 8.70 15.14
CA PRO A 206 20.94 8.11 16.26
C PRO A 206 20.27 6.86 16.85
N GLY A 207 21.09 5.92 17.33
CA GLY A 207 20.67 4.63 17.87
C GLY A 207 19.78 4.73 19.11
N ASP A 208 19.94 5.77 19.92
CA ASP A 208 19.08 6.03 21.07
C ASP A 208 17.67 6.51 20.67
N VAL A 209 17.54 7.26 19.57
CA VAL A 209 16.24 7.59 18.96
C VAL A 209 15.56 6.34 18.43
N ILE A 210 16.31 5.47 17.74
CA ILE A 210 15.80 4.20 17.21
C ILE A 210 15.31 3.29 18.35
N ARG A 211 16.08 3.23 19.44
CA ARG A 211 15.71 2.50 20.65
C ARG A 211 14.41 3.05 21.26
N GLN A 212 14.27 4.37 21.34
CA GLN A 212 13.05 5.00 21.85
C GLN A 212 11.85 4.70 20.96
N LEU A 213 11.99 4.83 19.64
CA LEU A 213 10.94 4.49 18.69
C LEU A 213 10.53 3.02 18.81
N SER A 214 11.49 2.11 18.95
CA SER A 214 11.23 0.68 19.17
C SER A 214 10.44 0.44 20.47
N ALA A 215 10.75 1.19 21.54
CA ALA A 215 10.02 1.11 22.81
C ALA A 215 8.59 1.67 22.71
N THR A 216 8.37 2.72 21.90
CA THR A 216 7.06 3.34 21.70
C THR A 216 6.15 2.50 20.80
N ALA A 217 6.66 2.01 19.67
CA ALA A 217 5.87 1.42 18.59
C ALA A 217 6.01 -0.11 18.45
N GLY A 218 6.95 -0.74 19.16
CA GLY A 218 7.18 -2.18 19.10
C GLY A 218 7.56 -2.66 17.71
N THR A 219 6.96 -3.78 17.27
CA THR A 219 7.20 -4.38 15.94
C THR A 219 6.63 -3.54 14.79
N ASN A 220 5.75 -2.59 15.08
CA ASN A 220 5.14 -1.70 14.11
C ASN A 220 5.90 -0.37 14.01
N ALA A 221 7.16 -0.31 14.44
CA ALA A 221 7.97 0.89 14.38
C ALA A 221 8.43 1.19 12.94
N HIS A 222 8.19 2.42 12.48
CA HIS A 222 8.62 2.90 11.15
C HIS A 222 9.43 4.19 11.24
N LEU A 223 10.52 4.26 10.47
CA LEU A 223 11.27 5.48 10.20
C LEU A 223 10.93 5.97 8.79
N LEU A 224 10.32 7.16 8.69
CA LEU A 224 9.97 7.76 7.42
C LEU A 224 10.81 9.02 7.16
N VAL A 225 11.76 8.95 6.23
CA VAL A 225 12.55 10.10 5.79
C VAL A 225 11.89 10.71 4.55
N ALA A 226 11.54 11.99 4.60
CA ALA A 226 10.92 12.71 3.48
C ALA A 226 11.79 13.87 3.01
N ALA A 227 12.34 13.77 1.80
CA ALA A 227 13.17 14.79 1.14
C ALA A 227 12.47 15.39 -0.08
N SER A 228 13.02 16.45 -0.68
CA SER A 228 12.43 17.09 -1.89
C SER A 228 12.40 16.19 -3.13
N VAL A 229 13.26 15.18 -3.19
CA VAL A 229 13.35 14.28 -4.36
C VAL A 229 12.57 12.98 -4.17
N GLY A 230 12.15 12.69 -2.95
CA GLY A 230 11.51 11.43 -2.61
C GLY A 230 11.46 11.15 -1.11
N SER A 231 10.85 10.03 -0.74
CA SER A 231 10.69 9.59 0.64
C SER A 231 11.02 8.12 0.80
N PHE A 232 11.44 7.70 2.00
CA PHE A 232 11.82 6.34 2.33
C PHE A 232 11.17 5.94 3.67
N ASP A 233 10.20 5.03 3.61
CA ASP A 233 9.54 4.41 4.78
C ASP A 233 10.21 3.08 5.10
N LEU A 234 11.00 3.03 6.17
CA LEU A 234 11.67 1.83 6.67
C LEU A 234 10.98 1.29 7.94
N PRO A 235 10.26 0.15 7.85
CA PRO A 235 9.89 -0.60 9.03
C PRO A 235 11.16 -1.08 9.75
N LEU A 236 11.27 -0.85 11.07
CA LEU A 236 12.45 -1.31 11.82
C LEU A 236 12.56 -2.85 11.80
N ALA A 237 11.45 -3.57 11.70
CA ALA A 237 11.43 -5.03 11.55
C ALA A 237 12.06 -5.52 10.22
N ALA A 238 12.22 -4.65 9.23
CA ALA A 238 12.89 -4.96 7.97
C ALA A 238 14.42 -4.89 8.08
N VAL A 239 14.97 -4.23 9.11
CA VAL A 239 16.40 -4.17 9.37
C VAL A 239 16.86 -5.51 9.95
N PRO A 240 17.95 -6.13 9.45
CA PRO A 240 18.47 -7.36 10.03
C PRO A 240 18.69 -7.23 11.55
N GLY A 241 18.12 -8.16 12.33
CA GLY A 241 18.04 -8.02 13.79
C GLY A 241 19.39 -7.76 14.47
N VAL A 242 20.45 -8.45 14.03
CA VAL A 242 21.82 -8.26 14.53
C VAL A 242 22.33 -6.83 14.25
N LEU A 243 22.05 -6.28 13.06
CA LEU A 243 22.45 -4.91 12.74
C LEU A 243 21.63 -3.91 13.55
N LEU A 244 20.32 -4.11 13.66
CA LEU A 244 19.44 -3.24 14.44
C LEU A 244 19.85 -3.23 15.92
N ASP A 245 20.17 -4.38 16.49
CA ASP A 245 20.64 -4.49 17.87
C ASP A 245 21.96 -3.75 18.07
N ASN A 246 22.94 -3.94 17.19
CA ASN A 246 24.19 -3.18 17.24
C ASN A 246 23.96 -1.66 17.14
N VAL A 247 23.09 -1.21 16.23
CA VAL A 247 22.72 0.20 16.11
C VAL A 247 22.08 0.71 17.39
N LYS A 248 21.19 -0.05 18.01
CA LYS A 248 20.54 0.36 19.26
C LYS A 248 21.52 0.36 20.43
N THR A 249 22.45 -0.58 20.54
CA THR A 249 23.24 -0.76 21.78
C THR A 249 24.53 0.06 21.84
N ASN A 250 25.16 0.36 20.70
CA ASN A 250 26.43 1.09 20.66
C ASN A 250 26.19 2.60 20.76
N SER A 251 27.09 3.33 21.42
CA SER A 251 26.97 4.78 21.63
C SER A 251 27.08 5.60 20.35
N ASP A 252 27.80 5.08 19.35
CA ASP A 252 27.93 5.64 18.01
C ASP A 252 26.95 5.00 17.00
N GLY A 253 26.02 4.18 17.50
CA GLY A 253 25.04 3.49 16.69
C GLY A 253 24.14 4.46 15.94
N ALA A 254 23.90 4.24 14.64
CA ALA A 254 22.94 5.01 13.85
C ALA A 254 22.42 4.25 12.63
N LEU A 255 21.25 4.64 12.13
CA LEU A 255 20.83 4.35 10.76
C LEU A 255 21.07 5.60 9.91
N VAL A 256 21.77 5.43 8.79
CA VAL A 256 22.08 6.50 7.85
C VAL A 256 21.34 6.25 6.55
N PHE A 257 20.41 7.14 6.18
CA PHE A 257 19.63 7.08 4.96
C PHE A 257 20.26 7.95 3.88
N THR A 258 20.19 7.51 2.62
CA THR A 258 20.51 8.33 1.45
C THR A 258 19.31 8.38 0.50
N ILE A 259 18.95 9.57 0.05
CA ILE A 259 17.91 9.81 -0.96
C ILE A 259 18.46 10.80 -1.97
N ASN A 260 18.96 10.28 -3.09
CA ASN A 260 19.77 11.04 -4.03
C ASN A 260 19.20 10.98 -5.44
N ARG A 261 18.85 12.13 -6.01
CA ARG A 261 18.65 12.23 -7.46
C ARG A 261 20.01 12.17 -8.14
N VAL A 262 20.18 11.23 -9.06
CA VAL A 262 21.45 11.06 -9.79
C VAL A 262 21.64 12.20 -10.80
N ASP A 263 22.89 12.48 -11.13
CA ASP A 263 23.19 13.48 -12.17
C ASP A 263 22.91 12.97 -13.59
N THR A 264 22.95 13.89 -14.55
CA THR A 264 22.71 13.61 -15.97
C THR A 264 23.73 12.63 -16.54
N THR A 265 24.99 12.67 -16.10
CA THR A 265 26.03 11.74 -16.53
C THR A 265 25.67 10.30 -16.16
N ARG A 266 25.26 10.07 -14.91
CA ARG A 266 24.83 8.75 -14.46
C ARG A 266 23.56 8.30 -15.17
N SER A 267 22.58 9.18 -15.35
CA SER A 267 21.37 8.86 -16.12
C SER A 267 21.69 8.49 -17.58
N ASN A 268 22.58 9.23 -18.25
CA ASN A 268 22.98 8.98 -19.63
C ASN A 268 23.73 7.64 -19.79
N SER A 269 24.40 7.16 -18.74
CA SER A 269 25.03 5.83 -18.75
C SER A 269 24.01 4.68 -18.89
N LEU A 270 22.72 4.94 -18.64
CA LEU A 270 21.62 3.97 -18.79
C LEU A 270 20.88 4.10 -20.14
N SER A 271 21.40 4.89 -21.09
CA SER A 271 20.72 5.14 -22.37
C SER A 271 20.42 3.88 -23.19
N GLY A 272 21.25 2.83 -23.13
CA GLY A 272 20.98 1.55 -23.77
C GLY A 272 19.74 0.84 -23.19
N GLU A 273 19.55 0.90 -21.87
CA GLU A 273 18.39 0.32 -21.19
C GLU A 273 17.11 1.11 -21.51
N TYR A 274 17.21 2.44 -21.58
CA TYR A 274 16.10 3.30 -22.02
C TYR A 274 15.64 2.96 -23.45
N GLN A 275 16.60 2.76 -24.37
CA GLN A 275 16.32 2.32 -25.74
C GLN A 275 15.66 0.94 -25.79
N ALA A 276 16.13 -0.02 -24.99
CA ALA A 276 15.55 -1.36 -24.91
C ALA A 276 14.09 -1.34 -24.42
N LEU A 277 13.77 -0.46 -23.46
CA LEU A 277 12.41 -0.25 -22.98
C LEU A 277 11.53 0.56 -23.97
N GLY A 278 12.16 1.25 -24.92
CA GLY A 278 11.49 2.14 -25.88
C GLY A 278 10.95 3.41 -25.22
N THR A 279 11.64 3.92 -24.19
CA THR A 279 11.18 5.08 -23.42
C THR A 279 12.34 5.92 -22.90
N SER A 280 12.02 7.08 -22.33
CA SER A 280 12.96 7.96 -21.65
C SER A 280 12.56 8.12 -20.18
N PRO A 281 13.52 8.39 -19.28
CA PRO A 281 13.20 8.71 -17.90
C PRO A 281 12.30 9.95 -17.83
N LEU A 282 11.21 9.85 -17.06
CA LEU A 282 10.28 10.94 -16.81
C LEU A 282 10.94 12.08 -16.01
N LEU A 283 11.82 11.70 -15.08
CA LEU A 283 12.71 12.56 -14.31
C LEU A 283 14.04 11.83 -14.10
N LEU A 284 15.08 12.54 -13.68
CA LEU A 284 16.35 11.89 -13.32
C LEU A 284 16.12 10.79 -12.27
N PRO A 285 16.78 9.62 -12.41
CA PRO A 285 16.65 8.51 -11.47
C PRO A 285 16.94 8.92 -10.02
N VAL A 286 16.32 8.22 -9.07
CA VAL A 286 16.54 8.45 -7.64
C VAL A 286 17.07 7.17 -7.00
N GLU A 287 18.19 7.30 -6.30
CA GLU A 287 18.83 6.25 -5.52
C GLU A 287 18.44 6.39 -4.05
N PHE A 288 17.91 5.29 -3.51
CA PHE A 288 17.65 5.15 -2.09
C PHE A 288 18.69 4.21 -1.49
N GLY A 289 19.17 4.51 -0.29
CA GLY A 289 20.09 3.67 0.44
C GLY A 289 19.89 3.80 1.94
N VAL A 290 20.30 2.77 2.68
CA VAL A 290 20.35 2.81 4.14
C VAL A 290 21.52 1.98 4.64
N SER A 291 22.24 2.51 5.63
CA SER A 291 23.38 1.84 6.27
C SER A 291 23.23 1.82 7.78
N ALA A 292 23.66 0.72 8.40
CA ALA A 292 23.85 0.63 9.84
C ALA A 292 25.27 1.09 10.18
N VAL A 293 25.38 2.07 11.07
CA VAL A 293 26.65 2.57 11.60
C VAL A 293 26.79 2.11 13.05
N TYR A 294 27.94 1.52 13.40
CA TYR A 294 28.31 1.20 14.78
C TYR A 294 29.80 0.84 14.84
N LYS A 295 30.45 1.10 15.99
CA LYS A 295 31.89 0.84 16.20
C LYS A 295 32.79 1.43 15.10
N GLY A 296 32.45 2.62 14.61
CA GLY A 296 33.16 3.30 13.51
C GLY A 296 33.02 2.64 12.13
N GLN A 297 32.20 1.60 11.99
CA GLN A 297 31.92 0.95 10.71
C GLN A 297 30.60 1.45 10.13
N SER A 298 30.50 1.50 8.80
CA SER A 298 29.24 1.75 8.08
C SER A 298 28.96 0.56 7.16
N LEU A 299 27.91 -0.19 7.47
CA LEU A 299 27.51 -1.38 6.74
C LEU A 299 26.22 -1.10 5.95
N PRO A 300 26.26 -1.17 4.61
CA PRO A 300 25.05 -0.99 3.80
C PRO A 300 24.07 -2.13 4.03
N ILE A 301 22.79 -1.80 4.17
CA ILE A 301 21.70 -2.78 4.22
C ILE A 301 21.13 -2.87 2.81
N THR A 302 21.48 -3.93 2.10
CA THR A 302 21.09 -4.14 0.69
C THR A 302 19.91 -5.08 0.51
N ASP A 303 19.48 -5.75 1.59
CA ASP A 303 18.39 -6.71 1.58
C ASP A 303 17.57 -6.60 2.88
N PHE A 304 16.24 -6.53 2.74
CA PHE A 304 15.25 -6.49 3.82
C PHE A 304 14.61 -7.85 4.09
N GLY A 305 15.18 -8.93 3.55
CA GLY A 305 14.63 -10.27 3.55
C GLY A 305 13.33 -10.31 2.74
N ASN A 306 12.25 -10.72 3.40
CA ASN A 306 10.91 -10.82 2.79
C ASN A 306 10.05 -9.58 3.08
N ASN A 307 10.60 -8.57 3.76
CA ASN A 307 9.86 -7.37 4.10
C ASN A 307 9.86 -6.39 2.92
N PHE A 308 8.66 -6.09 2.40
CA PHE A 308 8.50 -5.04 1.42
C PHE A 308 8.56 -3.68 2.10
N VAL A 309 9.54 -2.89 1.68
CA VAL A 309 9.81 -1.54 2.16
C VAL A 309 9.40 -0.57 1.07
N ARG A 310 8.85 0.59 1.46
CA ARG A 310 8.32 1.57 0.51
C ARG A 310 9.23 2.77 0.37
N CYS A 311 9.46 3.18 -0.86
CA CYS A 311 9.99 4.50 -1.16
C CYS A 311 9.06 5.22 -2.14
N SER A 312 9.24 6.53 -2.29
CA SER A 312 8.53 7.28 -3.31
C SER A 312 9.43 8.27 -4.00
N ILE A 313 9.31 8.40 -5.32
CA ILE A 313 9.96 9.45 -6.11
C ILE A 313 8.98 10.62 -6.23
N ASP A 314 9.43 11.82 -5.87
CA ASP A 314 8.67 13.05 -6.09
C ASP A 314 8.65 13.35 -7.59
N LEU A 315 7.44 13.52 -8.15
CA LEU A 315 7.24 13.78 -9.58
C LEU A 315 7.01 15.26 -9.89
N THR A 316 7.27 16.18 -8.95
CA THR A 316 7.13 17.63 -9.16
C THR A 316 7.81 18.06 -10.45
N GLY A 317 7.07 18.78 -11.30
CA GLY A 317 7.55 19.27 -12.59
C GLY A 317 7.54 18.23 -13.72
N ALA A 318 7.23 16.96 -13.44
CA ALA A 318 7.04 15.95 -14.48
C ALA A 318 5.77 16.26 -15.29
N LYS A 319 5.85 16.05 -16.61
CA LYS A 319 4.69 16.10 -17.51
C LYS A 319 4.24 14.69 -17.83
N LEU A 320 3.07 14.30 -17.34
CA LEU A 320 2.45 13.02 -17.68
C LEU A 320 1.76 13.12 -19.03
N THR A 321 1.89 12.05 -19.82
CA THR A 321 1.25 11.97 -21.13
C THR A 321 -0.07 11.20 -21.03
N SER A 322 -1.16 11.81 -21.51
CA SER A 322 -2.47 11.14 -21.57
C SER A 322 -2.38 9.78 -22.25
N GLY A 323 -2.98 8.76 -21.64
CA GLY A 323 -2.95 7.37 -22.14
C GLY A 323 -1.66 6.60 -21.88
N SER A 324 -0.63 7.23 -21.31
CA SER A 324 0.57 6.55 -20.82
C SER A 324 0.41 6.11 -19.37
N VAL A 325 1.10 5.04 -19.01
CA VAL A 325 1.20 4.50 -17.65
C VAL A 325 2.54 4.88 -17.06
N THR A 326 2.51 5.54 -15.91
CA THR A 326 3.71 5.86 -15.13
C THR A 326 4.09 4.68 -14.25
N SER A 327 5.37 4.31 -14.26
CA SER A 327 5.91 3.22 -13.44
C SER A 327 7.38 3.44 -13.14
N ALA A 328 7.94 2.65 -12.21
CA ALA A 328 9.35 2.65 -11.90
C ALA A 328 10.01 1.40 -12.48
N GLN A 329 11.25 1.56 -12.96
CA GLN A 329 12.15 0.46 -13.24
C GLN A 329 13.28 0.47 -12.21
N PHE A 330 13.69 -0.71 -11.76
CA PHE A 330 14.80 -0.89 -10.84
C PHE A 330 16.06 -1.27 -11.62
N LEU A 331 17.20 -0.63 -11.32
CA LEU A 331 18.48 -1.06 -11.86
C LEU A 331 19.00 -2.25 -11.07
N GLN A 332 18.92 -3.44 -11.67
CA GLN A 332 19.40 -4.66 -11.07
C GLN A 332 20.94 -4.66 -10.98
N PRO A 333 21.54 -4.69 -9.78
CA PRO A 333 23.00 -4.53 -9.63
C PRO A 333 23.81 -5.65 -10.29
N GLN A 334 23.29 -6.88 -10.30
CA GLN A 334 24.02 -8.05 -10.81
C GLN A 334 24.08 -8.10 -12.33
N SER A 335 23.00 -7.67 -13.00
CA SER A 335 22.87 -7.74 -14.46
C SER A 335 23.12 -6.39 -15.14
N GLY A 336 22.96 -5.28 -14.42
CA GLY A 336 22.98 -3.94 -14.97
C GLY A 336 21.71 -3.57 -15.76
N HIS A 337 20.71 -4.45 -15.79
CA HIS A 337 19.48 -4.22 -16.54
C HIS A 337 18.42 -3.48 -15.72
N LEU A 338 17.60 -2.70 -16.42
CA LEU A 338 16.38 -2.15 -15.86
C LEU A 338 15.28 -3.21 -15.89
N VAL A 339 14.76 -3.54 -14.71
CA VAL A 339 13.69 -4.51 -14.53
C VAL A 339 12.46 -3.82 -13.93
N PRO A 340 11.25 -4.28 -14.26
CA PRO A 340 10.04 -3.72 -13.68
C PRO A 340 10.02 -3.96 -12.17
N THR A 341 9.48 -2.98 -11.44
CA THR A 341 9.29 -3.06 -10.00
C THR A 341 7.86 -2.65 -9.64
N PRO A 342 7.25 -3.26 -8.60
CA PRO A 342 5.99 -2.78 -8.04
C PRO A 342 6.00 -1.28 -7.85
N SER A 343 5.08 -0.59 -8.50
CA SER A 343 4.98 0.86 -8.40
C SER A 343 3.60 1.37 -8.76
N SER A 344 3.16 2.36 -8.00
CA SER A 344 1.87 3.02 -8.13
C SER A 344 2.02 4.54 -8.21
N LEU A 345 1.24 5.15 -9.11
CA LEU A 345 1.20 6.60 -9.24
C LEU A 345 0.20 7.14 -8.22
N PHE A 346 0.67 7.98 -7.31
CA PHE A 346 -0.21 8.77 -6.45
C PHE A 346 -0.31 10.20 -6.96
N ARG A 347 -1.52 10.75 -6.97
CA ARG A 347 -1.81 12.17 -7.23
C ARG A 347 -2.79 12.74 -6.22
N ASP A 348 -2.38 13.78 -5.49
CA ASP A 348 -3.30 14.53 -4.64
C ASP A 348 -4.21 15.43 -5.49
N THR A 349 -5.26 15.99 -4.89
CA THR A 349 -6.20 16.89 -5.60
C THR A 349 -5.63 18.21 -6.05
N VAL A 350 -4.53 18.65 -5.45
CA VAL A 350 -3.87 19.90 -5.81
C VAL A 350 -3.00 19.69 -7.06
N GLY A 351 -2.72 18.43 -7.44
CA GLY A 351 -1.93 18.09 -8.62
C GLY A 351 -0.48 17.76 -8.28
N HIS A 352 -0.13 17.63 -7.00
CA HIS A 352 1.12 17.01 -6.59
C HIS A 352 1.04 15.51 -6.85
N GLY A 353 2.17 14.90 -7.14
CA GLY A 353 2.20 13.47 -7.38
C GLY A 353 3.56 12.86 -7.15
N LYS A 354 3.53 11.57 -6.88
CA LYS A 354 4.69 10.75 -6.59
C LYS A 354 4.51 9.39 -7.19
N LEU A 355 5.62 8.72 -7.40
CA LEU A 355 5.65 7.32 -7.77
C LEU A 355 6.05 6.51 -6.54
N VAL A 356 5.12 5.77 -5.94
CA VAL A 356 5.38 4.89 -4.79
C VAL A 356 5.90 3.57 -5.31
N ILE A 357 6.93 3.03 -4.66
CA ILE A 357 7.63 1.80 -5.03
C ILE A 357 7.66 0.90 -3.80
N ALA A 358 7.42 -0.40 -3.98
CA ALA A 358 7.46 -1.39 -2.90
C ALA A 358 8.44 -2.52 -3.25
N ARG A 359 9.51 -2.68 -2.47
CA ARG A 359 10.62 -3.59 -2.76
C ARG A 359 11.26 -4.16 -1.50
N THR A 360 11.91 -5.32 -1.62
CA THR A 360 12.65 -5.98 -0.53
C THR A 360 14.11 -5.53 -0.42
N GLY A 361 14.46 -4.37 -0.96
CA GLY A 361 15.81 -3.82 -0.93
C GLY A 361 15.83 -2.36 -1.43
N PRO A 362 16.84 -1.57 -1.05
CA PRO A 362 17.05 -0.24 -1.60
C PRO A 362 17.68 -0.31 -3.00
N GLY A 363 17.90 0.85 -3.62
CA GLY A 363 18.67 0.96 -4.86
C GLY A 363 18.19 2.09 -5.76
N LEU A 364 18.56 1.99 -7.03
CA LEU A 364 18.30 3.01 -8.03
C LEU A 364 17.01 2.73 -8.80
N TYR A 365 16.12 3.72 -8.82
CA TYR A 365 14.84 3.64 -9.51
C TYR A 365 14.71 4.71 -10.58
N VAL A 366 14.26 4.29 -11.75
CA VAL A 366 14.03 5.14 -12.92
C VAL A 366 12.53 5.33 -13.09
N PRO A 367 11.98 6.54 -12.85
CA PRO A 367 10.59 6.82 -13.18
C PRO A 367 10.45 6.91 -14.70
N ILE A 368 9.54 6.16 -15.29
CA ILE A 368 9.26 6.14 -16.72
C ILE A 368 7.77 6.34 -16.98
N GLN A 369 7.43 6.68 -18.22
CA GLN A 369 6.07 6.56 -18.73
C GLN A 369 6.08 5.75 -20.03
N ASN A 370 5.11 4.86 -20.19
CA ASN A 370 5.00 4.00 -21.36
C ASN A 370 3.56 3.90 -21.81
N GLN A 371 3.38 3.71 -23.11
CA GLN A 371 2.09 3.34 -23.67
C GLN A 371 2.30 2.06 -24.50
N LYS A 372 1.51 1.03 -24.20
CA LYS A 372 1.53 -0.23 -24.93
C LYS A 372 0.10 -0.62 -25.27
N SER A 373 -0.09 -1.11 -26.48
CA SER A 373 -1.37 -1.60 -26.98
C SER A 373 -1.15 -2.79 -27.90
N PHE A 374 -2.15 -3.66 -27.96
CA PHE A 374 -2.16 -4.82 -28.84
C PHE A 374 -3.47 -4.86 -29.63
N ASP A 375 -3.40 -5.13 -30.92
CA ASP A 375 -4.53 -5.04 -31.85
C ASP A 375 -5.59 -6.11 -31.55
N ASP A 376 -5.13 -7.28 -31.11
CA ASP A 376 -5.93 -8.46 -30.80
C ASP A 376 -6.53 -8.47 -29.39
N THR A 377 -6.59 -7.32 -28.70
CA THR A 377 -7.19 -7.20 -27.36
C THR A 377 -8.48 -6.39 -27.35
N THR A 378 -8.94 -5.89 -28.50
CA THR A 378 -10.09 -4.98 -28.62
C THR A 378 -11.43 -5.59 -28.18
N TYR A 379 -11.57 -6.91 -28.23
CA TYR A 379 -12.79 -7.64 -27.91
C TYR A 379 -12.87 -8.16 -26.46
N THR A 380 -11.84 -7.94 -25.63
CA THR A 380 -11.82 -8.41 -24.24
C THR A 380 -11.94 -7.26 -23.24
N ALA A 381 -12.75 -7.47 -22.18
CA ALA A 381 -12.86 -6.54 -21.07
C ALA A 381 -11.55 -6.44 -20.24
N ILE A 382 -10.61 -7.38 -20.42
CA ILE A 382 -9.31 -7.43 -19.73
C ILE A 382 -8.29 -6.48 -20.40
N LYS A 383 -8.59 -5.95 -21.59
CA LYS A 383 -7.74 -5.02 -22.37
C LYS A 383 -7.00 -3.97 -21.52
N PRO A 384 -7.66 -3.14 -20.70
CA PRO A 384 -6.96 -2.11 -19.92
C PRO A 384 -5.90 -2.70 -18.98
N ARG A 385 -6.17 -3.87 -18.37
CA ARG A 385 -5.25 -4.56 -17.45
C ARG A 385 -4.03 -5.09 -18.20
N ILE A 386 -4.23 -5.69 -19.38
CA ILE A 386 -3.13 -6.15 -20.24
C ILE A 386 -2.25 -4.97 -20.65
N HIS A 387 -2.86 -3.87 -21.10
CA HIS A 387 -2.14 -2.69 -21.57
C HIS A 387 -1.36 -2.03 -20.43
N GLU A 388 -1.95 -1.97 -19.23
CA GLU A 388 -1.28 -1.44 -18.04
C GLU A 388 -0.07 -2.29 -17.65
N LEU A 389 -0.23 -3.61 -17.49
CA LEU A 389 0.87 -4.50 -17.17
C LEU A 389 1.98 -4.49 -18.23
N ALA A 390 1.61 -4.36 -19.51
CA ALA A 390 2.58 -4.27 -20.61
C ALA A 390 3.34 -2.94 -20.60
N ALA A 391 2.65 -1.83 -20.32
CA ALA A 391 3.28 -0.53 -20.19
C ALA A 391 4.24 -0.47 -18.99
N LYS A 392 3.92 -1.17 -17.89
CA LYS A 392 4.82 -1.38 -16.74
C LYS A 392 5.93 -2.41 -17.02
N ALA A 393 6.04 -2.96 -18.23
CA ALA A 393 7.00 -4.00 -18.64
C ALA A 393 6.90 -5.34 -17.86
N ILE A 394 5.77 -5.61 -17.23
CA ILE A 394 5.52 -6.85 -16.48
C ILE A 394 5.19 -7.99 -17.45
N VAL A 395 4.24 -7.76 -18.35
CA VAL A 395 3.86 -8.70 -19.41
C VAL A 395 4.36 -8.24 -20.77
N SER A 396 4.48 -9.17 -21.72
CA SER A 396 4.90 -8.87 -23.09
C SER A 396 4.00 -9.60 -24.10
N GLY A 397 3.81 -9.01 -25.28
CA GLY A 397 3.13 -9.66 -26.39
C GLY A 397 4.00 -10.72 -27.05
N LYS A 398 3.39 -11.57 -27.90
CA LYS A 398 4.12 -12.48 -28.79
C LYS A 398 4.83 -11.71 -29.92
N SER A 399 4.32 -10.54 -30.26
CA SER A 399 4.94 -9.58 -31.17
C SER A 399 4.76 -8.16 -30.62
N ALA A 400 5.21 -7.16 -31.39
CA ALA A 400 4.98 -5.76 -31.05
C ALA A 400 3.49 -5.36 -31.01
N THR A 401 2.63 -6.07 -31.76
CA THR A 401 1.19 -5.74 -31.91
C THR A 401 0.24 -6.85 -31.48
N THR A 402 0.73 -8.06 -31.20
CA THR A 402 -0.08 -9.23 -30.87
C THR A 402 0.20 -9.70 -29.45
N PHE A 403 -0.85 -9.77 -28.61
CA PHE A 403 -0.76 -10.31 -27.26
C PHE A 403 -1.05 -11.82 -27.19
N ASP A 404 -1.91 -12.32 -28.08
CA ASP A 404 -2.54 -13.64 -28.09
C ASP A 404 -3.32 -13.95 -26.80
N PRO A 405 -4.45 -13.25 -26.54
CA PRO A 405 -5.16 -13.35 -25.27
C PRO A 405 -5.78 -14.73 -24.99
N PHE A 406 -6.08 -15.53 -26.03
CA PHE A 406 -6.68 -16.85 -25.89
C PHE A 406 -5.66 -17.99 -25.95
N GLY A 407 -4.42 -17.70 -26.33
CA GLY A 407 -3.34 -18.67 -26.32
C GLY A 407 -3.06 -19.22 -24.93
N PRO A 408 -2.51 -20.44 -24.83
CA PRO A 408 -2.09 -21.02 -23.56
C PRO A 408 -0.92 -20.22 -22.97
N ILE A 409 -0.73 -20.35 -21.67
CA ILE A 409 0.46 -19.89 -20.95
C ILE A 409 1.07 -21.05 -20.17
N THR A 410 2.40 -21.19 -20.24
CA THR A 410 3.11 -22.28 -19.55
C THR A 410 3.36 -21.95 -18.08
N ARG A 411 3.66 -22.99 -17.30
CA ARG A 411 4.06 -22.83 -15.89
C ARG A 411 5.31 -21.97 -15.71
N ALA A 412 6.30 -22.11 -16.60
CA ALA A 412 7.51 -21.28 -16.60
C ALA A 412 7.21 -19.81 -16.93
N GLU A 413 6.34 -19.56 -17.92
CA GLU A 413 5.93 -18.20 -18.30
C GLU A 413 5.23 -17.51 -17.14
N PHE A 414 4.20 -18.14 -16.56
CA PHE A 414 3.44 -17.51 -15.48
C PHE A 414 4.29 -17.28 -14.23
N SER A 415 5.14 -18.25 -13.87
CA SER A 415 6.08 -18.11 -12.76
C SER A 415 7.05 -16.95 -12.93
N THR A 416 7.55 -16.76 -14.16
CA THR A 416 8.42 -15.64 -14.51
C THR A 416 7.69 -14.32 -14.38
N LEU A 417 6.45 -14.21 -14.90
CA LEU A 417 5.64 -13.01 -14.77
C LEU A 417 5.39 -12.65 -13.30
N MET A 418 5.08 -13.63 -12.46
CA MET A 418 4.82 -13.43 -11.03
C MET A 418 6.05 -12.92 -10.27
N VAL A 419 7.21 -13.58 -10.43
CA VAL A 419 8.46 -13.18 -9.75
C VAL A 419 8.93 -11.80 -10.22
N ARG A 420 8.79 -11.52 -11.53
CA ARG A 420 9.08 -10.22 -12.12
C ARG A 420 8.14 -9.13 -11.59
N ALA A 421 6.84 -9.41 -11.55
CA ALA A 421 5.81 -8.46 -11.10
C ALA A 421 5.98 -8.04 -9.64
N LEU A 422 6.45 -8.96 -8.79
CA LEU A 422 6.80 -8.68 -7.40
C LEU A 422 8.13 -7.94 -7.25
N GLY A 423 8.87 -7.73 -8.34
CA GLY A 423 10.20 -7.18 -8.32
C GLY A 423 11.09 -8.03 -7.43
N LEU A 424 11.30 -9.30 -7.76
CA LEU A 424 12.19 -10.21 -7.00
C LEU A 424 13.33 -10.75 -7.86
N SER A 425 13.51 -10.25 -9.08
CA SER A 425 14.47 -10.78 -10.06
C SER A 425 15.94 -10.61 -9.67
N ASP A 426 16.25 -9.77 -8.68
CA ASP A 426 17.58 -9.57 -8.10
C ASP A 426 17.90 -10.49 -6.93
N LYS A 427 16.93 -11.30 -6.49
CA LYS A 427 17.16 -12.35 -5.49
C LYS A 427 17.99 -13.47 -6.08
N GLN A 428 18.61 -14.22 -5.18
CA GLN A 428 19.31 -15.46 -5.50
C GLN A 428 18.45 -16.64 -5.06
N GLY A 429 18.49 -17.71 -5.84
CA GLY A 429 17.72 -18.91 -5.54
C GLY A 429 18.27 -20.14 -6.23
N SER A 430 17.84 -21.29 -5.75
CA SER A 430 18.07 -22.59 -6.38
C SER A 430 16.84 -23.46 -6.18
N SER A 431 16.67 -24.45 -7.05
CA SER A 431 15.66 -25.48 -6.92
C SER A 431 16.27 -26.86 -7.13
N ASN A 432 15.55 -27.90 -6.72
CA ASN A 432 15.92 -29.31 -6.93
C ASN A 432 15.27 -29.90 -8.19
N PHE A 433 14.73 -29.05 -9.08
CA PHE A 433 14.00 -29.49 -10.25
C PHE A 433 14.97 -29.95 -11.35
N TYR A 434 14.91 -31.22 -11.74
CA TYR A 434 15.81 -31.76 -12.77
C TYR A 434 15.50 -31.22 -14.17
N ASP A 435 14.26 -30.75 -14.38
CA ASP A 435 13.75 -30.20 -15.63
C ASP A 435 13.83 -28.66 -15.69
N VAL A 436 14.59 -28.05 -14.77
CA VAL A 436 14.95 -26.62 -14.80
C VAL A 436 16.47 -26.50 -15.00
N PRO A 437 16.99 -26.78 -16.21
CA PRO A 437 18.42 -26.72 -16.47
C PRO A 437 18.94 -25.29 -16.40
N ARG A 438 20.24 -25.11 -16.15
CA ARG A 438 20.90 -23.80 -16.16
C ARG A 438 20.84 -23.15 -17.55
N GLY A 439 20.72 -21.82 -17.56
CA GLY A 439 20.82 -21.01 -18.78
C GLY A 439 19.52 -20.89 -19.59
N GLN A 440 18.40 -21.45 -19.13
CA GLN A 440 17.10 -21.16 -19.72
C GLN A 440 16.60 -19.80 -19.25
N TRP A 441 15.82 -19.13 -20.09
CA TRP A 441 15.27 -17.81 -19.79
C TRP A 441 14.41 -17.77 -18.52
N PHE A 442 13.82 -18.89 -18.12
CA PHE A 442 12.99 -19.04 -16.91
C PHE A 442 13.77 -19.55 -15.70
N THR A 443 15.00 -20.06 -15.85
CA THR A 443 15.73 -20.78 -14.80
C THR A 443 15.81 -19.97 -13.51
N ASP A 444 16.28 -18.73 -13.60
CA ASP A 444 16.50 -17.89 -12.43
C ASP A 444 15.19 -17.55 -11.73
N TYR A 445 14.13 -17.25 -12.49
CA TYR A 445 12.82 -16.94 -11.94
C TYR A 445 12.20 -18.15 -11.22
N VAL A 446 12.26 -19.33 -11.82
CA VAL A 446 11.76 -20.56 -11.19
C VAL A 446 12.56 -20.89 -9.94
N ASN A 447 13.89 -20.75 -9.98
CA ASN A 447 14.77 -20.98 -8.83
C ASN A 447 14.50 -19.99 -7.69
N ILE A 448 14.38 -18.70 -7.98
CA ILE A 448 14.02 -17.65 -7.01
C ILE A 448 12.66 -17.96 -6.39
N GLY A 449 11.64 -18.20 -7.22
CA GLY A 449 10.30 -18.48 -6.72
C GLY A 449 10.25 -19.77 -5.90
N SER A 450 11.02 -20.80 -6.26
CA SER A 450 11.12 -22.03 -5.47
C SER A 450 11.80 -21.80 -4.13
N SER A 451 12.94 -21.09 -4.09
CA SER A 451 13.69 -20.86 -2.86
C SER A 451 12.94 -19.96 -1.87
N LEU A 452 12.11 -19.05 -2.39
CA LEU A 452 11.25 -18.18 -1.59
C LEU A 452 9.91 -18.85 -1.21
N GLY A 453 9.66 -20.08 -1.64
CA GLY A 453 8.42 -20.83 -1.36
C GLY A 453 7.19 -20.34 -2.14
N LEU A 454 7.39 -19.52 -3.17
CA LEU A 454 6.33 -19.02 -4.07
C LEU A 454 5.88 -20.09 -5.06
N ILE A 455 6.84 -20.92 -5.50
CA ILE A 455 6.66 -21.93 -6.54
C ILE A 455 6.84 -23.33 -5.96
N ALA A 456 5.95 -24.24 -6.34
CA ALA A 456 6.08 -25.67 -6.10
C ALA A 456 5.98 -26.44 -7.43
N GLY A 457 6.78 -27.50 -7.54
CA GLY A 457 6.70 -28.47 -8.63
C GLY A 457 5.52 -29.42 -8.47
N TYR A 458 5.28 -30.26 -9.47
CA TYR A 458 4.34 -31.39 -9.34
C TYR A 458 4.85 -32.44 -8.36
N THR A 459 6.18 -32.56 -8.28
CA THR A 459 6.87 -33.33 -7.25
C THR A 459 7.95 -32.44 -6.63
N PRO A 460 8.62 -32.88 -5.56
CA PRO A 460 9.77 -32.15 -5.00
C PRO A 460 10.95 -31.94 -5.98
N ASN A 461 11.00 -32.67 -7.10
CA ASN A 461 12.10 -32.65 -8.07
C ASN A 461 11.68 -32.43 -9.53
N GLN A 462 10.40 -32.18 -9.82
CA GLN A 462 9.90 -31.92 -11.18
C GLN A 462 8.97 -30.70 -11.20
N PHE A 463 9.31 -29.70 -12.04
CA PHE A 463 8.53 -28.47 -12.18
C PHE A 463 7.53 -28.50 -13.34
N SER A 464 7.87 -29.19 -14.44
CA SER A 464 7.20 -29.19 -15.73
C SER A 464 7.04 -27.79 -16.34
N PRO A 465 8.15 -27.13 -16.77
CA PRO A 465 8.12 -25.74 -17.21
C PRO A 465 7.23 -25.45 -18.43
N GLU A 466 7.17 -26.39 -19.38
CA GLU A 466 6.46 -26.24 -20.66
C GLU A 466 4.98 -26.63 -20.61
N ASP A 467 4.53 -27.22 -19.50
CA ASP A 467 3.13 -27.59 -19.36
C ASP A 467 2.25 -26.34 -19.27
N PRO A 468 1.10 -26.30 -19.96
CA PRO A 468 0.09 -25.26 -19.73
C PRO A 468 -0.34 -25.24 -18.26
N ILE A 469 -0.39 -24.05 -17.66
CA ILE A 469 -0.80 -23.92 -16.26
C ILE A 469 -2.32 -23.92 -16.13
N THR A 470 -2.85 -24.63 -15.13
CA THR A 470 -4.29 -24.61 -14.84
C THR A 470 -4.68 -23.40 -13.99
N ARG A 471 -5.97 -23.05 -13.99
CA ARG A 471 -6.50 -21.93 -13.20
C ARG A 471 -6.30 -22.12 -11.69
N GLU A 472 -6.47 -23.34 -11.16
CA GLU A 472 -6.20 -23.61 -9.74
C GLU A 472 -4.71 -23.51 -9.40
N GLN A 473 -3.82 -23.88 -10.31
CA GLN A 473 -2.38 -23.75 -10.12
C GLN A 473 -1.96 -22.27 -10.08
N MET A 474 -2.52 -21.42 -10.96
CA MET A 474 -2.27 -19.97 -10.89
C MET A 474 -2.76 -19.39 -9.56
N ALA A 475 -3.97 -19.75 -9.13
CA ALA A 475 -4.52 -19.31 -7.83
C ALA A 475 -3.58 -19.71 -6.68
N ALA A 476 -3.05 -20.94 -6.70
CA ALA A 476 -2.12 -21.43 -5.70
C ALA A 476 -0.80 -20.65 -5.64
N LEU A 477 -0.18 -20.37 -6.79
CA LEU A 477 1.05 -19.58 -6.83
C LEU A 477 0.84 -18.14 -6.33
N LEU A 478 -0.28 -17.50 -6.70
CA LEU A 478 -0.60 -16.15 -6.24
C LEU A 478 -0.96 -16.11 -4.75
N ALA A 479 -1.66 -17.12 -4.23
CA ALA A 479 -2.00 -17.23 -2.80
C ALA A 479 -0.74 -17.43 -1.92
N ARG A 480 0.22 -18.23 -2.38
CA ARG A 480 1.53 -18.38 -1.72
C ARG A 480 2.32 -17.08 -1.75
N SER A 481 2.33 -16.42 -2.91
CA SER A 481 2.97 -15.11 -3.07
C SER A 481 2.34 -14.05 -2.18
N LEU A 482 1.02 -14.05 -2.03
CA LEU A 482 0.34 -13.18 -1.08
C LEU A 482 0.82 -13.41 0.34
N SER A 483 0.99 -14.67 0.73
CA SER A 483 1.45 -15.08 2.06
C SER A 483 2.93 -14.74 2.31
N TYR A 484 3.71 -14.57 1.24
CA TYR A 484 5.11 -14.12 1.30
C TYR A 484 5.19 -12.59 1.49
N VAL A 485 4.35 -11.83 0.77
CA VAL A 485 4.38 -10.36 0.79
C VAL A 485 3.78 -9.80 2.09
N GLN A 486 2.75 -10.44 2.63
CA GLN A 486 2.04 -9.99 3.83
C GLN A 486 1.48 -11.16 4.63
N THR A 487 1.01 -10.88 5.84
CA THR A 487 0.30 -11.88 6.65
C THR A 487 -0.84 -12.49 5.86
N ARG A 488 -0.84 -13.82 5.74
CA ARG A 488 -1.87 -14.56 5.01
C ARG A 488 -3.25 -14.27 5.62
N PRO A 489 -4.20 -13.73 4.83
CA PRO A 489 -5.55 -13.50 5.33
C PRO A 489 -6.20 -14.82 5.75
N TYR A 490 -6.99 -14.78 6.83
CA TYR A 490 -7.85 -15.90 7.19
C TYR A 490 -8.86 -16.16 6.06
N VAL A 491 -9.09 -17.44 5.74
CA VAL A 491 -10.09 -17.87 4.76
C VAL A 491 -10.96 -18.96 5.37
N ASP A 492 -12.27 -18.82 5.18
CA ASP A 492 -13.24 -19.88 5.47
C ASP A 492 -13.50 -20.67 4.19
N THR A 493 -12.67 -21.69 3.96
CA THR A 493 -12.67 -22.49 2.72
C THR A 493 -14.04 -23.12 2.44
N THR A 494 -14.72 -23.62 3.47
CA THR A 494 -16.05 -24.26 3.33
C THR A 494 -17.08 -23.26 2.86
N ARG A 495 -17.14 -22.08 3.48
CA ARG A 495 -18.10 -21.03 3.10
C ARG A 495 -17.81 -20.46 1.71
N VAL A 496 -16.54 -20.22 1.38
CA VAL A 496 -16.18 -19.66 0.08
C VAL A 496 -16.47 -20.66 -1.04
N LEU A 497 -15.96 -21.89 -0.93
CA LEU A 497 -16.16 -22.90 -1.98
C LEU A 497 -17.59 -23.46 -2.02
N GLY A 498 -18.35 -23.37 -0.92
CA GLY A 498 -19.77 -23.76 -0.91
C GLY A 498 -20.65 -22.92 -1.84
N ASN A 499 -20.18 -21.74 -2.27
CA ASN A 499 -20.87 -20.87 -3.22
C ASN A 499 -20.39 -21.06 -4.68
N ILE A 500 -19.50 -22.01 -4.94
CA ILE A 500 -18.91 -22.25 -6.26
C ILE A 500 -19.41 -23.59 -6.79
N ALA A 501 -20.06 -23.56 -7.96
CA ALA A 501 -20.78 -24.72 -8.50
C ALA A 501 -19.85 -25.91 -8.80
N ASP A 502 -18.64 -25.64 -9.32
CA ASP A 502 -17.62 -26.63 -9.66
C ASP A 502 -16.51 -26.76 -8.60
N ALA A 503 -16.77 -26.32 -7.37
CA ALA A 503 -15.87 -26.55 -6.23
C ALA A 503 -15.47 -28.03 -6.00
N PRO A 504 -16.31 -29.05 -6.32
CA PRO A 504 -15.90 -30.45 -6.24
C PRO A 504 -14.74 -30.82 -7.19
N SER A 505 -14.52 -30.05 -8.26
CA SER A 505 -13.43 -30.27 -9.22
C SER A 505 -12.10 -29.62 -8.80
N VAL A 506 -12.08 -28.86 -7.71
CA VAL A 506 -10.87 -28.27 -7.14
C VAL A 506 -10.06 -29.38 -6.46
N SER A 507 -8.80 -29.52 -6.84
CA SER A 507 -7.90 -30.48 -6.22
C SER A 507 -7.79 -30.26 -4.71
N GLY A 508 -7.71 -31.35 -3.94
CA GLY A 508 -7.62 -31.28 -2.48
C GLY A 508 -6.50 -30.38 -1.96
N TRP A 509 -5.33 -30.41 -2.59
CA TRP A 509 -4.18 -29.59 -2.26
C TRP A 509 -4.36 -28.09 -2.55
N ALA A 510 -5.29 -27.74 -3.44
CA ALA A 510 -5.49 -26.37 -3.92
C ALA A 510 -6.64 -25.64 -3.21
N ARG A 511 -7.48 -26.35 -2.44
CA ARG A 511 -8.75 -25.82 -1.92
C ARG A 511 -8.60 -24.52 -1.13
N ASP A 512 -7.67 -24.48 -0.18
CA ASP A 512 -7.46 -23.29 0.66
C ASP A 512 -6.88 -22.13 -0.13
N ASP A 513 -5.97 -22.40 -1.07
CA ASP A 513 -5.37 -21.38 -1.90
C ASP A 513 -6.37 -20.79 -2.92
N VAL A 514 -7.20 -21.65 -3.54
CA VAL A 514 -8.28 -21.23 -4.44
C VAL A 514 -9.33 -20.43 -3.68
N ALA A 515 -9.76 -20.89 -2.50
CA ALA A 515 -10.69 -20.15 -1.66
C ALA A 515 -10.12 -18.80 -1.26
N LEU A 516 -8.83 -18.72 -0.91
CA LEU A 516 -8.18 -17.46 -0.57
C LEU A 516 -8.15 -16.53 -1.78
N ALA A 517 -7.77 -17.02 -2.96
CA ALA A 517 -7.73 -16.24 -4.19
C ALA A 517 -9.11 -15.70 -4.58
N ILE A 518 -10.18 -16.46 -4.37
CA ILE A 518 -11.56 -16.01 -4.57
C ILE A 518 -11.94 -14.94 -3.55
N GLN A 519 -11.66 -15.17 -2.26
CA GLN A 519 -12.01 -14.24 -1.18
C GLN A 519 -11.32 -12.87 -1.33
N THR A 520 -10.08 -12.86 -1.83
CA THR A 520 -9.32 -11.64 -2.07
C THR A 520 -9.61 -10.99 -3.42
N GLY A 521 -10.44 -11.62 -4.27
CA GLY A 521 -10.76 -11.14 -5.61
C GLY A 521 -9.61 -11.30 -6.62
N ILE A 522 -8.54 -12.00 -6.26
CA ILE A 522 -7.43 -12.34 -7.16
C ILE A 522 -7.96 -13.22 -8.31
N MET A 523 -8.72 -14.25 -7.94
CA MET A 523 -9.48 -15.08 -8.88
C MET A 523 -10.92 -14.54 -8.93
N PRO A 524 -11.41 -14.07 -10.10
CA PRO A 524 -12.78 -13.60 -10.23
C PRO A 524 -13.80 -14.67 -9.87
N ASN A 525 -14.81 -14.31 -9.09
CA ASN A 525 -15.92 -15.20 -8.72
C ASN A 525 -17.08 -15.05 -9.70
N SER A 526 -17.12 -15.88 -10.74
CA SER A 526 -18.21 -15.97 -11.71
C SER A 526 -19.25 -17.07 -11.38
N GLY A 527 -19.19 -17.70 -10.20
CA GLY A 527 -20.00 -18.86 -9.84
C GLY A 527 -19.51 -20.21 -10.39
N LEU A 528 -18.71 -20.18 -11.46
CA LEU A 528 -17.92 -21.30 -12.00
C LEU A 528 -16.46 -20.83 -12.11
N ILE A 529 -15.50 -21.66 -11.72
CA ILE A 529 -14.06 -21.29 -11.73
C ILE A 529 -13.18 -22.13 -12.67
N GLU A 530 -13.68 -23.26 -13.16
CA GLU A 530 -13.03 -24.20 -14.08
C GLU A 530 -11.60 -24.58 -13.63
N PRO A 531 -11.43 -25.18 -12.45
CA PRO A 531 -10.13 -25.23 -11.77
C PRO A 531 -9.07 -26.03 -12.54
N GLN A 532 -9.47 -27.09 -13.23
CA GLN A 532 -8.61 -27.97 -14.02
C GLN A 532 -8.35 -27.48 -15.45
N ARG A 533 -9.06 -26.43 -15.91
CA ARG A 533 -8.86 -25.92 -17.26
C ARG A 533 -7.54 -25.16 -17.34
N ASN A 534 -6.83 -25.34 -18.44
CA ASN A 534 -5.67 -24.54 -18.79
C ASN A 534 -6.05 -23.06 -18.91
N ALA A 535 -5.27 -22.20 -18.27
CA ALA A 535 -5.47 -20.77 -18.31
C ALA A 535 -5.00 -20.17 -19.64
N THR A 536 -5.67 -19.11 -20.06
CA THR A 536 -5.22 -18.31 -21.20
C THR A 536 -4.27 -17.19 -20.74
N ARG A 537 -3.53 -16.62 -21.69
CA ARG A 537 -2.67 -15.45 -21.43
C ARG A 537 -3.47 -14.27 -20.88
N ALA A 538 -4.68 -14.00 -21.35
CA ALA A 538 -5.51 -12.94 -20.80
C ALA A 538 -5.93 -13.20 -19.36
N GLU A 539 -6.32 -14.43 -19.02
CA GLU A 539 -6.70 -14.81 -17.65
C GLU A 539 -5.51 -14.72 -16.69
N SER A 540 -4.32 -15.08 -17.16
CA SER A 540 -3.11 -14.94 -16.36
C SER A 540 -2.76 -13.48 -16.07
N ALA A 541 -2.91 -12.59 -17.07
CA ALA A 541 -2.74 -11.15 -16.89
C ALA A 541 -3.80 -10.59 -15.94
N ASP A 542 -5.04 -11.07 -16.04
CA ASP A 542 -6.15 -10.63 -15.18
C ASP A 542 -5.91 -10.96 -13.71
N MET A 543 -5.56 -12.22 -13.41
CA MET A 543 -5.29 -12.66 -12.04
C MET A 543 -4.03 -12.00 -11.47
N LEU A 544 -2.98 -11.82 -12.28
CA LEU A 544 -1.78 -11.10 -11.88
C LEU A 544 -2.08 -9.62 -11.58
N TYR A 545 -2.90 -8.97 -12.40
CA TYR A 545 -3.36 -7.60 -12.17
C TYR A 545 -4.13 -7.48 -10.85
N ASN A 546 -5.12 -8.35 -10.64
CA ASN A 546 -5.92 -8.35 -9.42
C ASN A 546 -5.06 -8.60 -8.18
N PHE A 547 -4.06 -9.48 -8.28
CA PHE A 547 -3.08 -9.72 -7.23
C PHE A 547 -2.25 -8.48 -6.88
N LEU A 548 -1.67 -7.82 -7.88
CA LEU A 548 -0.89 -6.60 -7.63
C LEU A 548 -1.77 -5.46 -7.11
N ASN A 549 -3.01 -5.33 -7.61
CA ASN A 549 -3.96 -4.33 -7.11
C ASN A 549 -4.36 -4.61 -5.65
N TYR A 550 -4.59 -5.87 -5.28
CA TYR A 550 -4.85 -6.27 -3.89
C TYR A 550 -3.69 -5.86 -2.96
N LEU A 551 -2.44 -6.01 -3.43
CA LEU A 551 -1.24 -5.59 -2.71
C LEU A 551 -0.99 -4.07 -2.73
N LYS A 552 -1.78 -3.31 -3.50
CA LYS A 552 -1.57 -1.88 -3.79
C LYS A 552 -0.23 -1.60 -4.49
N PHE A 553 0.16 -2.50 -5.38
CA PHE A 553 1.40 -2.47 -6.16
C PHE A 553 1.21 -1.86 -7.57
N LEU A 554 -0.01 -1.43 -7.93
CA LEU A 554 -0.36 -0.79 -9.20
C LEU A 554 -0.82 0.65 -9.03
#